data_AF-A0A094IJ30-F1
#
_entry.id   AF-A0A094IJ30-F1
#
_cell.length_a   1.000
_cell.length_b   1.000
_cell.length_c   1.000
_cell.angle_alpha   90.00
_cell.angle_beta   90.00
_cell.angle_gamma   90.00
#
_symmetry.space_group_name_H-M   'P 1'
#
loop_
_entity.id
_entity.type
_entity.pdbx_description
1 polymer ?
#
loop_
_entity_poly.entity_id
_entity_poly.type
_entity_poly.pdbx_seq_one_letter_code
_entity_poly.pdbx_strand_id
1 'polypeptide(L)'
;MPPKKHLPSRHLSLAIPVKRYSPQRPTLQEILANSAPRPWTLSAFTAYLSQNHCLENLEFTMDATLYRKHYKTLLANCGEETIMASTEGCEYVRMLWQKLLDAYITPNGPREVNLPGDVRDRLLSSPN
;
A
#
# COMPACT_ATOMS: atom_id res chain seq x y z
N MET A 1 0.98 -28.91 77.14
CA MET A 1 1.43 -28.51 75.79
C MET A 1 0.93 -29.55 74.80
N PRO A 2 -0.05 -29.18 73.94
CA PRO A 2 0.20 -29.20 72.49
C PRO A 2 -0.36 -27.94 71.77
N PRO A 3 0.02 -27.71 70.50
CA PRO A 3 0.12 -26.38 69.93
C PRO A 3 -1.12 -25.91 69.15
N LYS A 4 -1.25 -24.58 69.07
CA LYS A 4 -2.24 -23.85 68.27
C LYS A 4 -1.98 -24.12 66.77
N LYS A 5 -3.01 -24.60 66.07
CA LYS A 5 -2.99 -24.81 64.61
C LYS A 5 -3.05 -23.44 63.92
N HIS A 6 -1.94 -23.00 63.33
CA HIS A 6 -1.93 -21.86 62.40
C HIS A 6 -2.55 -22.29 61.07
N LEU A 7 -3.66 -21.64 60.68
CA LEU A 7 -4.16 -21.69 59.31
C LEU A 7 -3.25 -20.80 58.45
N PRO A 8 -2.72 -21.29 57.31
CA PRO A 8 -2.07 -20.41 56.37
C PRO A 8 -3.13 -19.58 55.66
N SER A 9 -3.05 -18.25 55.81
CA SER A 9 -3.76 -17.29 54.97
C SER A 9 -3.46 -17.61 53.52
N ARG A 10 -4.46 -18.12 52.79
CA ARG A 10 -4.41 -18.16 51.33
C ARG A 10 -4.33 -16.72 50.84
N HIS A 11 -3.17 -16.32 50.37
CA HIS A 11 -3.03 -15.07 49.64
C HIS A 11 -4.02 -15.10 48.47
N LEU A 12 -4.93 -14.14 48.45
CA LEU A 12 -5.77 -13.83 47.31
C LEU A 12 -4.84 -13.59 46.11
N SER A 13 -4.68 -14.59 45.26
CA SER A 13 -4.11 -14.40 43.93
C SER A 13 -5.09 -13.48 43.19
N LEU A 14 -4.77 -12.18 43.19
CA LEU A 14 -5.36 -11.23 42.27
C LEU A 14 -5.07 -11.77 40.88
N ALA A 15 -6.06 -12.40 40.27
CA ALA A 15 -6.06 -12.69 38.86
C ALA A 15 -6.02 -11.33 38.15
N ILE A 16 -4.82 -10.85 37.88
CA ILE A 16 -4.60 -9.75 36.96
C ILE A 16 -5.21 -10.25 35.65
N PRO A 17 -6.26 -9.61 35.11
CA PRO A 17 -6.70 -9.94 33.77
C PRO A 17 -5.51 -9.60 32.89
N VAL A 18 -4.78 -10.62 32.45
CA VAL A 18 -3.91 -10.50 31.30
C VAL A 18 -4.87 -10.21 30.16
N LYS A 19 -5.24 -8.93 29.99
CA LYS A 19 -5.75 -8.45 28.72
C LYS A 19 -4.67 -8.87 27.75
N ARG A 20 -4.96 -9.94 27.01
CA ARG A 20 -4.21 -10.30 25.82
C ARG A 20 -4.43 -9.13 24.87
N TYR A 21 -3.67 -8.06 25.07
CA TYR A 21 -3.47 -7.03 24.07
C TYR A 21 -2.63 -7.69 22.98
N SER A 22 -3.23 -8.61 22.23
CA SER A 22 -2.78 -8.86 20.88
C SER A 22 -3.06 -7.54 20.17
N PRO A 23 -2.04 -6.73 19.81
CA PRO A 23 -2.27 -5.55 19.01
C PRO A 23 -3.09 -5.98 17.80
N GLN A 24 -4.25 -5.34 17.61
CA GLN A 24 -5.13 -5.63 16.50
C GLN A 24 -4.29 -5.53 15.22
N ARG A 25 -4.31 -6.60 14.42
CA ARG A 25 -3.50 -6.65 13.20
C ARG A 25 -3.96 -5.50 12.29
N PRO A 26 -3.04 -4.61 11.87
CA PRO A 26 -3.43 -3.49 11.05
C PRO A 26 -3.88 -3.97 9.66
N THR A 27 -4.74 -3.18 9.06
CA THR A 27 -5.16 -3.31 7.66
C THR A 27 -4.04 -2.88 6.72
N LEU A 28 -4.09 -3.35 5.47
CA LEU A 28 -3.13 -2.91 4.46
C LEU A 28 -3.18 -1.39 4.27
N GLN A 29 -4.36 -0.78 4.31
CA GLN A 29 -4.52 0.66 4.18
C GLN A 29 -3.82 1.43 5.30
N GLU A 30 -3.89 0.98 6.55
CA GLU A 30 -3.19 1.63 7.67
C GLU A 30 -1.66 1.54 7.53
N ILE A 31 -1.16 0.44 6.96
CA ILE A 31 0.27 0.25 6.65
C ILE A 31 0.68 1.21 5.52
N LEU A 32 -0.09 1.25 4.42
CA LEU A 32 0.18 2.13 3.27
C LEU A 32 0.08 3.63 3.64
N ALA A 33 -0.81 3.98 4.57
CA ALA A 33 -0.93 5.33 5.13
C ALA A 33 0.09 5.63 6.24
N ASN A 34 1.01 4.70 6.52
CA ASN A 34 2.01 4.79 7.59
C ASN A 34 1.41 5.17 8.98
N SER A 35 0.18 4.74 9.23
CA SER A 35 -0.58 5.01 10.46
C SER A 35 -0.59 3.82 11.43
N ALA A 36 -0.16 2.64 10.96
CA ALA A 36 -0.03 1.44 11.77
C ALA A 36 1.15 1.52 12.77
N PRO A 37 1.01 0.96 13.99
CA PRO A 37 2.08 0.94 14.97
C PRO A 37 3.21 -0.02 14.57
N ARG A 38 4.40 0.16 15.16
CA ARG A 38 5.49 -0.80 15.04
C ARG A 38 5.02 -2.20 15.49
N PRO A 39 5.39 -3.29 14.78
CA PRO A 39 6.36 -3.36 13.67
C PRO A 39 5.76 -3.15 12.26
N TRP A 40 4.47 -2.87 12.10
CA TRP A 40 3.78 -2.80 10.80
C TRP A 40 3.85 -1.43 10.12
N THR A 41 5.02 -0.78 10.16
CA THR A 41 5.18 0.52 9.50
C THR A 41 5.26 0.37 7.98
N LEU A 42 5.03 1.47 7.24
CA LEU A 42 5.25 1.47 5.79
C LEU A 42 6.67 1.03 5.44
N SER A 43 7.66 1.54 6.18
CA SER A 43 9.07 1.17 5.99
C SER A 43 9.33 -0.34 6.19
N ALA A 44 8.72 -0.95 7.21
CA ALA A 44 8.85 -2.39 7.43
C ALA A 44 8.20 -3.19 6.30
N PHE A 45 7.06 -2.73 5.78
CA PHE A 45 6.39 -3.36 4.64
C PHE A 45 7.20 -3.20 3.35
N THR A 46 7.74 -2.01 3.06
CA THR A 46 8.64 -1.78 1.92
C THR A 46 9.88 -2.68 1.98
N ALA A 47 10.51 -2.79 3.16
CA ALA A 47 11.66 -3.69 3.36
C ALA A 47 11.28 -5.16 3.13
N TYR A 48 10.11 -5.58 3.61
CA TYR A 48 9.58 -6.92 3.38
C TYR A 48 9.36 -7.20 1.88
N LEU A 49 8.69 -6.31 1.14
CA LEU A 49 8.47 -6.52 -0.30
C LEU A 49 9.80 -6.54 -1.08
N SER A 50 10.76 -5.71 -0.69
CA SER A 50 12.10 -5.70 -1.28
C SER A 50 12.81 -7.05 -1.09
N GLN A 51 12.73 -7.64 0.10
CA GLN A 51 13.30 -8.97 0.40
C GLN A 51 12.59 -10.11 -0.34
N ASN A 52 11.29 -9.96 -0.62
CA ASN A 52 10.50 -10.98 -1.32
C ASN A 52 10.47 -10.75 -2.85
N HIS A 53 11.28 -9.82 -3.36
CA HIS A 53 11.36 -9.48 -4.79
C HIS A 53 10.00 -9.12 -5.40
N CYS A 54 9.15 -8.42 -4.64
CA CYS A 54 7.81 -8.00 -5.07
C CYS A 54 7.51 -6.51 -4.83
N LEU A 55 8.57 -5.71 -4.68
CA LEU A 55 8.50 -4.27 -4.41
C LEU A 55 7.85 -3.50 -5.57
N GLU A 56 8.00 -3.98 -6.79
CA GLU A 56 7.43 -3.39 -8.00
C GLU A 56 5.90 -3.23 -7.91
N ASN A 57 5.19 -4.11 -7.20
CA ASN A 57 3.75 -3.98 -6.99
C ASN A 57 3.40 -2.73 -6.16
N LEU A 58 4.19 -2.43 -5.13
CA LEU A 58 3.99 -1.23 -4.32
C LEU A 58 4.34 0.02 -5.13
N GLU A 59 5.49 0.01 -5.82
CA GLU A 59 5.91 1.13 -6.67
C GLU A 59 4.88 1.44 -7.77
N PHE A 60 4.36 0.40 -8.44
CA PHE A 60 3.29 0.53 -9.44
C PHE A 60 2.05 1.23 -8.85
N THR A 61 1.58 0.80 -7.67
CA THR A 61 0.38 1.42 -7.06
C THR A 61 0.61 2.88 -6.69
N MET A 62 1.82 3.25 -6.25
CA MET A 62 2.17 4.63 -5.92
C MET A 62 2.24 5.50 -7.18
N ASP A 63 2.95 5.04 -8.21
CA ASP A 63 3.08 5.76 -9.49
C ASP A 63 1.72 5.89 -10.20
N ALA A 64 0.90 4.83 -10.19
CA ALA A 64 -0.45 4.86 -10.76
C ALA A 64 -1.38 5.83 -10.00
N THR A 65 -1.23 5.93 -8.68
CA THR A 65 -1.96 6.91 -7.86
C THR A 65 -1.55 8.34 -8.21
N LEU A 66 -0.26 8.58 -8.43
CA LEU A 66 0.26 9.87 -8.87
C LEU A 66 -0.28 10.25 -10.25
N TYR A 67 -0.19 9.34 -11.24
CA TYR A 67 -0.79 9.53 -12.56
C TYR A 67 -2.28 9.89 -12.48
N ARG A 68 -3.06 9.11 -11.71
CA ARG A 68 -4.50 9.34 -11.52
C ARG A 68 -4.77 10.72 -10.92
N LYS A 69 -3.96 11.17 -9.96
CA LYS A 69 -4.08 12.50 -9.36
C LYS A 69 -3.85 13.59 -10.41
N HIS A 70 -2.78 13.52 -11.18
CA HIS A 70 -2.47 14.51 -12.22
C HIS A 70 -3.51 14.53 -13.34
N TYR A 71 -3.98 13.36 -13.79
CA TYR A 71 -5.05 13.27 -14.79
C TYR A 71 -6.35 13.91 -14.29
N LYS A 72 -6.74 13.67 -13.03
CA LYS A 72 -7.93 14.33 -12.44
C LYS A 72 -7.77 15.83 -12.32
N THR A 73 -6.59 16.32 -11.95
CA THR A 73 -6.31 17.76 -11.89
C THR A 73 -6.40 18.39 -13.28
N LEU A 74 -5.84 17.73 -14.30
CA LEU A 74 -5.95 18.17 -15.70
C LEU A 74 -7.42 18.28 -16.13
N LEU A 75 -8.22 17.23 -15.88
CA LEU A 75 -9.65 17.22 -16.18
C LEU A 75 -10.42 18.36 -15.49
N ALA A 76 -10.12 18.61 -14.22
CA ALA A 76 -10.75 19.69 -13.47
C ALA A 76 -10.39 21.08 -14.02
N ASN A 77 -9.18 21.24 -14.58
CA ASN A 77 -8.70 22.49 -15.13
C ASN A 77 -9.20 22.77 -16.56
N CYS A 78 -9.53 21.74 -17.34
CA CYS A 78 -10.00 21.90 -18.73
C CYS A 78 -11.49 22.29 -18.85
N GLY A 79 -12.33 22.03 -17.85
CA GLY A 79 -13.78 22.29 -17.96
C GLY A 79 -14.49 21.40 -19.01
N GLU A 80 -15.76 21.70 -19.33
CA GLU A 80 -16.55 21.00 -20.37
C GLU A 80 -15.99 21.18 -21.80
N GLU A 81 -15.04 22.10 -22.00
CA GLU A 81 -14.32 22.22 -23.25
C GLU A 81 -13.29 21.09 -23.37
N THR A 82 -13.47 20.28 -24.42
CA THR A 82 -12.55 19.25 -24.90
C THR A 82 -11.11 19.56 -24.51
N ILE A 83 -10.48 18.64 -23.75
CA ILE A 83 -9.04 18.71 -23.42
C ILE A 83 -8.28 19.04 -24.70
N MET A 84 -7.81 20.27 -24.85
CA MET A 84 -6.99 20.62 -26.00
C MET A 84 -5.71 19.80 -25.90
N ALA A 85 -5.50 18.96 -26.91
CA ALA A 85 -4.44 17.94 -26.94
C ALA A 85 -3.01 18.48 -26.78
N SER A 86 -2.82 19.81 -26.78
CA SER A 86 -1.53 20.49 -26.77
C SER A 86 -1.27 21.35 -25.52
N THR A 87 -2.05 21.18 -24.44
CA THR A 87 -1.70 21.86 -23.17
C THR A 87 -0.55 21.11 -22.49
N GLU A 88 0.39 21.83 -21.86
CA GLU A 88 1.55 21.26 -21.15
C GLU A 88 1.13 20.16 -20.13
N GLY A 89 -0.03 20.32 -19.50
CA GLY A 89 -0.59 19.32 -18.59
C GLY A 89 -0.97 18.00 -19.28
N CYS A 90 -1.40 18.03 -20.54
CA CYS A 90 -1.67 16.81 -21.33
C CYS A 90 -0.40 16.05 -21.65
N GLU A 91 0.65 16.75 -22.07
CA GLU A 91 1.95 16.16 -22.37
C GLU A 91 2.54 15.50 -21.13
N TYR A 92 2.47 16.17 -19.98
CA TYR A 92 2.93 15.63 -18.71
C TYR A 92 2.18 14.34 -18.32
N VAL A 93 0.85 14.32 -18.45
CA VAL A 93 0.06 13.13 -18.12
C VAL A 93 0.32 11.98 -19.10
N ARG A 94 0.47 12.25 -20.40
CA ARG A 94 0.87 11.26 -21.42
C ARG A 94 2.25 10.69 -21.15
N MET A 95 3.20 11.53 -20.73
CA MET A 95 4.52 11.08 -20.29
C MET A 95 4.44 10.16 -19.07
N LEU A 96 3.63 10.50 -18.05
CA LEU A 96 3.40 9.64 -16.89
C LEU A 96 2.76 8.30 -17.27
N TRP A 97 1.80 8.30 -18.20
CA TRP A 97 1.20 7.09 -18.73
C TRP A 97 2.22 6.20 -19.44
N GLN A 98 3.02 6.78 -20.34
CA GLN A 98 4.07 6.04 -21.04
C GLN A 98 5.07 5.44 -20.07
N LYS A 99 5.48 6.19 -19.05
CA LYS A 99 6.39 5.70 -18.01
C LYS A 99 5.81 4.51 -17.26
N LEU A 100 4.51 4.51 -16.96
CA LEU A 100 3.83 3.37 -16.33
C LEU A 100 3.83 2.14 -17.23
N LEU A 101 3.52 2.32 -18.52
CA LEU A 101 3.51 1.24 -19.49
C LEU A 101 4.90 0.63 -19.63
N ASP A 102 5.93 1.44 -19.88
CA ASP A 102 7.30 0.98 -20.14
C ASP A 102 7.93 0.28 -18.93
N ALA A 103 7.67 0.77 -17.72
CA ALA A 103 8.29 0.23 -16.52
C ALA A 103 7.58 -1.03 -16.00
N TYR A 104 6.24 -1.05 -16.01
CA TYR A 104 5.45 -2.05 -15.27
C TYR A 104 4.59 -2.96 -16.15
N ILE A 105 4.24 -2.57 -17.38
CA ILE A 105 3.27 -3.31 -18.21
C ILE A 105 3.94 -4.00 -19.41
N THR A 106 4.92 -3.36 -20.03
CA THR A 106 5.64 -3.89 -21.19
C THR A 106 6.35 -5.21 -20.82
N PRO A 107 6.22 -6.27 -21.63
CA PRO A 107 6.88 -7.55 -21.38
C PRO A 107 8.39 -7.40 -21.26
N ASN A 108 8.99 -8.05 -20.26
CA ASN A 108 10.42 -7.93 -19.92
C ASN A 108 10.82 -6.51 -19.46
N GLY A 109 9.84 -5.71 -19.02
CA GLY A 109 10.10 -4.43 -18.38
C GLY A 109 10.90 -4.62 -17.09
N PRO A 110 11.68 -3.61 -16.67
CA PRO A 110 12.57 -3.71 -15.50
C PRO A 110 11.80 -3.95 -14.19
N ARG A 111 10.49 -3.66 -14.16
CA ARG A 111 9.59 -3.77 -13.01
C ARG A 111 8.24 -4.35 -13.42
N GLU A 112 8.22 -5.25 -14.42
CA GLU A 112 6.98 -5.85 -14.93
C GLU A 112 6.14 -6.45 -13.78
N VAL A 113 4.89 -6.00 -13.64
CA VAL A 113 3.94 -6.55 -12.67
C VAL A 113 3.24 -7.78 -13.25
N ASN A 114 2.90 -8.73 -12.38
CA ASN A 114 2.24 -9.97 -12.81
C ASN A 114 0.75 -9.72 -13.10
N LEU A 115 0.44 -9.41 -14.37
CA LEU A 115 -0.92 -9.20 -14.87
C LEU A 115 -1.35 -10.33 -15.81
N PRO A 116 -2.65 -10.69 -15.84
CA PRO A 116 -3.19 -11.52 -16.90
C PRO A 116 -2.91 -10.93 -18.28
N GLY A 117 -2.57 -11.80 -19.25
CA GLY A 117 -2.17 -11.36 -20.60
C GLY A 117 -3.22 -10.49 -21.28
N ASP A 118 -4.50 -10.83 -21.14
CA ASP A 118 -5.61 -10.05 -21.69
C ASP A 118 -5.71 -8.63 -21.10
N VAL A 119 -5.38 -8.46 -19.80
CA VAL A 119 -5.34 -7.16 -19.15
C VAL A 119 -4.17 -6.35 -19.70
N ARG A 120 -2.98 -6.95 -19.78
CA ARG A 120 -1.78 -6.31 -20.31
C ARG A 120 -1.98 -5.84 -21.75
N ASP A 121 -2.49 -6.72 -22.61
CA ASP A 121 -2.68 -6.41 -24.03
C ASP A 121 -3.68 -5.27 -24.24
N ARG A 122 -4.75 -5.21 -23.43
CA ARG A 122 -5.69 -4.06 -23.42
C ARG A 122 -5.00 -2.75 -23.04
N LEU A 123 -4.16 -2.76 -22.01
CA LEU A 123 -3.43 -1.57 -21.57
C LEU A 123 -2.46 -1.09 -22.66
N LEU A 124 -1.74 -2.01 -23.32
CA LEU A 124 -0.81 -1.69 -24.40
C LEU A 124 -1.50 -1.24 -25.69
N SER A 125 -2.72 -1.72 -25.94
CA SER A 125 -3.54 -1.28 -27.09
C SER A 125 -4.15 0.12 -26.93
N SER A 126 -4.07 0.69 -25.71
CA SER A 126 -4.66 1.99 -25.44
C SER A 126 -3.83 3.09 -26.12
N PRO A 127 -4.47 3.98 -26.90
CA PRO A 127 -3.76 5.09 -27.52
C PRO A 127 -3.19 6.01 -26.44
N ASN A 128 -1.91 6.37 -26.59
CA ASN A 128 -1.31 7.42 -25.78
C ASN A 128 -1.80 8.77 -26.28
#